data_AF-A0A085M1Y2-F1
#
_entry.id   AF-A0A085M1Y2-F1
#
_cell.length_a   1.000
_cell.length_b   1.000
_cell.length_c   1.000
_cell.angle_alpha   90.00
_cell.angle_beta   90.00
_cell.angle_gamma   90.00
#
_symmetry.space_group_name_H-M   'P 1'
#
loop_
_entity.id
_entity.type
_entity.pdbx_description
1 polymer ?
#
loop_
_entity_poly.entity_id
_entity_poly.type
_entity_poly.pdbx_seq_one_letter_code
_entity_poly.pdbx_strand_id
1 'polypeptide(L)'
;MKTDHKPLERTFVEKKEVPKMATNRLTRCAFILSAYNYEVQHVPAKENALADALSRIAIQAGKVSNHEKQPSCQLPNLRLQNLPVTKKELKRELIRDEELSKVMAYMERG
;
A
#
# COMPACT_ATOMS: atom_id res chain seq x y z
N MET A 1 -4.37 -11.86 -18.18
CA MET A 1 -3.28 -11.33 -17.34
C MET A 1 -2.31 -12.46 -17.01
N LYS A 2 -1.03 -12.32 -17.35
CA LYS A 2 0.02 -13.29 -17.00
C LYS A 2 0.83 -12.78 -15.81
N THR A 3 1.11 -13.64 -14.84
CA THR A 3 1.91 -13.29 -13.65
C THR A 3 2.65 -14.50 -13.11
N ASP A 4 3.82 -14.28 -12.53
CA ASP A 4 4.57 -15.28 -11.76
C ASP A 4 4.10 -15.39 -10.30
N HIS A 5 3.12 -14.59 -9.89
CA HIS A 5 2.59 -14.57 -8.53
C HIS A 5 1.41 -15.55 -8.37
N LYS A 6 1.71 -16.82 -8.13
CA LYS A 6 0.73 -17.91 -8.01
C LYS A 6 -0.47 -17.63 -7.06
N PRO A 7 -0.31 -16.97 -5.89
CA PRO A 7 -1.47 -16.63 -5.07
C PRO A 7 -2.49 -15.68 -5.73
N LEU A 8 -2.10 -14.86 -6.72
CA LEU A 8 -3.02 -13.93 -7.39
C LEU A 8 -4.01 -14.67 -8.28
N GLU A 9 -3.63 -15.83 -8.82
CA GLU A 9 -4.53 -16.72 -9.54
C GLU A 9 -5.75 -17.05 -8.66
N ARG A 10 -5.51 -17.48 -7.41
CA ARG A 10 -6.61 -17.79 -6.46
C ARG A 10 -7.38 -16.58 -5.98
N THR A 11 -6.74 -15.41 -5.95
CA THR A 11 -7.31 -14.18 -5.38
C THR A 11 -8.19 -13.45 -6.39
N PHE A 12 -7.89 -13.58 -7.69
CA PHE A 12 -8.57 -12.88 -8.78
C PHE A 12 -9.29 -13.81 -9.75
N VAL A 13 -9.54 -15.07 -9.36
CA VAL A 13 -10.47 -15.96 -10.07
C VAL A 13 -11.88 -15.37 -10.05
N GLU A 14 -12.56 -15.46 -11.20
CA GLU A 14 -13.90 -14.92 -11.43
C GLU A 14 -14.86 -15.15 -10.24
N LYS A 15 -15.53 -14.06 -9.85
CA LYS A 15 -16.62 -14.00 -8.84
C LYS A 15 -16.23 -14.12 -7.37
N LYS A 16 -14.95 -14.09 -7.00
CA LYS A 16 -14.58 -13.90 -5.58
C LYS A 16 -14.52 -12.43 -5.21
N GLU A 17 -15.24 -12.08 -4.15
CA GLU A 17 -15.07 -10.79 -3.48
C GLU A 17 -13.62 -10.66 -3.00
N VAL A 18 -13.07 -9.46 -3.10
CA VAL A 18 -11.76 -9.13 -2.50
C VAL A 18 -11.85 -9.41 -1.00
N PRO A 19 -10.91 -10.16 -0.40
CA PRO A 19 -10.96 -10.46 1.02
C PRO A 19 -11.12 -9.17 1.85
N LYS A 20 -11.98 -9.19 2.88
CA LYS A 20 -12.23 -8.02 3.75
C LYS A 20 -10.94 -7.50 4.43
N MET A 21 -9.97 -8.39 4.65
CA MET A 21 -8.66 -8.07 5.21
C MET A 21 -7.57 -7.91 4.13
N ALA A 22 -7.93 -7.61 2.89
CA ALA A 22 -6.98 -7.38 1.81
C ALA A 22 -6.13 -6.14 2.08
N THR A 23 -4.85 -6.21 1.72
CA THR A 23 -3.97 -5.04 1.77
C THR A 23 -4.48 -3.96 0.82
N ASN A 24 -4.18 -2.69 1.13
CA ASN A 24 -4.60 -1.55 0.29
C ASN A 24 -4.13 -1.71 -1.16
N ARG A 25 -2.92 -2.24 -1.36
CA ARG A 25 -2.38 -2.50 -2.70
C ARG A 25 -3.24 -3.52 -3.45
N LEU A 26 -3.63 -4.62 -2.79
CA LEU A 26 -4.46 -5.66 -3.39
C LEU A 26 -5.87 -5.14 -3.72
N THR A 27 -6.49 -4.39 -2.80
CA THR A 27 -7.81 -3.77 -3.01
C THR A 27 -7.80 -2.80 -4.19
N ARG A 28 -6.76 -1.97 -4.30
CA ARG A 28 -6.61 -1.06 -5.44
C ARG A 28 -6.39 -1.81 -6.76
N CYS A 29 -5.54 -2.83 -6.76
CA CYS A 29 -5.36 -3.66 -7.95
C CYS A 29 -6.69 -4.30 -8.38
N ALA A 30 -7.47 -4.82 -7.42
CA ALA A 30 -8.79 -5.37 -7.69
C ALA A 30 -9.74 -4.35 -8.33
N PHE A 31 -9.77 -3.14 -7.80
CA PHE A 31 -10.60 -2.05 -8.33
C PHE A 31 -10.21 -1.71 -9.78
N ILE A 32 -8.92 -1.54 -10.07
CA ILE A 32 -8.45 -1.25 -11.42
C ILE A 32 -8.80 -2.40 -12.37
N LEU A 33 -8.54 -3.63 -11.94
CA LEU A 33 -8.78 -4.82 -12.76
C LEU A 33 -10.28 -5.07 -13.00
N SER A 34 -11.17 -4.64 -12.10
CA SER A 34 -12.63 -4.78 -12.25
C SER A 34 -13.19 -4.05 -13.48
N ALA A 35 -12.46 -3.09 -14.04
CA ALA A 35 -12.83 -2.39 -15.27
C ALA A 35 -12.55 -3.18 -16.56
N TYR A 36 -11.94 -4.36 -16.46
CA TYR A 36 -11.51 -5.17 -17.60
C TYR A 36 -12.08 -6.59 -17.52
N ASN A 37 -12.32 -7.21 -18.68
CA ASN A 37 -12.55 -8.65 -18.75
C ASN A 37 -11.19 -9.36 -18.90
N TYR A 38 -10.79 -10.15 -17.90
CA TYR A 38 -9.48 -10.79 -17.89
C TYR A 38 -9.53 -12.17 -17.22
N GLU A 39 -8.63 -13.05 -17.66
CA GLU A 39 -8.30 -14.30 -16.98
C GLU A 39 -6.90 -14.20 -16.37
N VAL A 40 -6.70 -14.72 -15.16
CA VAL A 40 -5.38 -14.77 -14.52
C VAL A 40 -4.71 -16.10 -14.81
N GLN A 41 -3.52 -16.06 -15.40
CA GLN A 41 -2.73 -17.25 -15.70
C GLN A 41 -1.37 -17.15 -15.01
N HIS A 42 -1.02 -18.17 -14.25
CA HIS A 42 0.31 -18.28 -13.67
C HIS A 42 1.34 -18.70 -14.72
N VAL A 43 2.44 -17.95 -14.84
CA VAL A 43 3.58 -18.28 -15.70
C VAL A 43 4.86 -18.36 -14.87
N PRO A 44 5.77 -19.31 -15.13
CA PRO A 44 7.06 -19.35 -14.44
C PRO A 44 7.85 -18.05 -14.62
N ALA A 45 8.60 -17.62 -13.60
CA ALA A 45 9.39 -16.38 -13.66
C ALA A 45 10.35 -16.32 -14.86
N LYS A 46 10.92 -17.48 -15.26
CA LYS A 46 11.77 -17.60 -16.46
C LYS A 46 11.06 -17.19 -17.75
N GLU A 47 9.75 -17.44 -17.84
CA GLU A 47 8.92 -17.08 -19.00
C GLU A 47 8.33 -15.67 -18.87
N ASN A 48 8.39 -15.06 -17.68
CA ASN A 48 7.96 -13.69 -17.41
C ASN A 48 9.14 -12.69 -17.42
N ALA A 49 10.24 -13.03 -18.09
CA ALA A 49 11.49 -12.29 -18.05
C ALA A 49 11.37 -10.82 -18.50
N LEU A 50 10.49 -10.52 -19.47
CA LEU A 50 10.25 -9.14 -19.93
C LEU A 50 9.66 -8.27 -18.82
N ALA A 51 8.66 -8.79 -18.10
CA ALA A 51 8.04 -8.07 -17.00
C ALA A 51 9.01 -7.91 -15.81
N ASP A 52 9.80 -8.95 -15.50
CA ASP A 52 10.84 -8.89 -14.47
C ASP A 52 11.89 -7.83 -14.81
N ALA A 53 12.42 -7.84 -16.05
CA ALA A 53 13.39 -6.86 -16.52
C ALA A 53 12.84 -5.42 -16.45
N LEU A 54 11.65 -5.17 -16.99
CA LEU A 54 11.01 -3.85 -16.95
C LEU A 54 10.77 -3.38 -15.50
N SER A 55 10.44 -4.28 -14.59
CA SER A 55 10.23 -3.94 -13.17
C SER A 55 11.52 -3.60 -12.42
N ARG A 56 12.68 -4.11 -12.89
CA ARG A 56 14.01 -3.89 -12.29
C ARG A 56 14.79 -2.75 -12.94
N ILE A 57 14.43 -2.34 -14.15
CA ILE A 57 15.06 -1.21 -14.83
C ILE A 57 14.88 0.02 -13.92
N ALA A 58 16.02 0.58 -13.48
CA ALA A 58 16.02 1.77 -12.65
C ALA A 58 15.38 2.93 -13.41
N ILE A 59 14.30 3.47 -12.86
CA ILE A 59 13.76 4.74 -13.34
C ILE A 59 14.76 5.80 -12.92
N GLN A 60 15.34 6.52 -13.89
CA GLN A 60 16.21 7.66 -13.58
C GLN A 60 15.43 8.64 -12.69
N ALA A 61 15.93 8.88 -11.49
CA ALA A 61 15.24 9.54 -10.37
C ALA A 61 14.66 10.94 -10.66
N GLY A 62 14.92 11.52 -11.84
CA GLY A 62 14.37 12.80 -12.28
C GLY A 62 13.14 12.73 -13.21
N LYS A 63 12.71 11.54 -13.67
CA LYS A 63 11.61 11.39 -14.65
C LYS A 63 10.33 10.78 -14.08
N VAL A 64 10.20 10.66 -12.77
CA VAL A 64 8.95 10.21 -12.16
C VAL A 64 7.94 11.35 -12.31
N SER A 65 7.02 11.20 -13.26
CA SER A 65 5.88 12.11 -13.43
C SER A 65 5.15 12.25 -12.09
N ASN A 66 4.59 13.42 -11.78
CA ASN A 66 3.78 13.59 -10.57
C ASN A 66 2.62 12.57 -10.47
N HIS A 67 2.24 11.94 -11.59
CA HIS A 67 1.27 10.84 -11.66
C HIS A 67 1.77 9.49 -11.08
N GLU A 68 3.09 9.26 -11.04
CA GLU A 68 3.70 8.03 -10.51
C GLU A 68 4.16 8.16 -9.06
N LYS A 69 4.12 9.37 -8.49
CA LYS A 69 4.25 9.58 -7.04
C LYS A 69 2.99 9.07 -6.36
N GLN A 70 2.87 7.76 -6.24
CA GLN A 70 1.94 7.17 -5.29
C GLN A 70 2.39 7.64 -3.90
N PRO A 71 1.54 8.33 -3.13
CA PRO A 71 1.86 8.61 -1.74
C PRO A 71 1.91 7.26 -1.03
N SER A 72 3.12 6.72 -0.86
CA SER A 72 3.41 5.40 -0.28
C SER A 72 3.00 5.26 1.19
N CYS A 73 2.32 6.28 1.74
CA CYS A 73 1.86 6.35 3.13
C CYS A 73 0.39 6.77 3.28
N GLN A 74 -0.40 6.83 2.21
CA GLN A 74 -1.85 6.97 2.38
C GLN A 74 -2.41 5.61 2.81
N LEU A 75 -2.55 5.41 4.12
CA LEU A 75 -3.51 4.46 4.70
C LEU A 75 -4.90 4.93 4.28
N PRO A 76 -5.52 4.40 3.21
CA PRO A 76 -6.81 4.90 2.71
C PRO A 76 -7.93 4.65 3.73
N ASN A 77 -7.71 3.69 4.63
CA ASN A 77 -8.61 3.35 5.73
C ASN A 77 -8.37 4.16 7.01
N LEU A 78 -7.30 4.96 7.08
CA LEU A 78 -7.13 5.89 8.19
C LEU A 78 -7.99 7.12 7.89
N ARG A 79 -9.24 7.08 8.37
CA ARG A 79 -10.18 8.21 8.33
C ARG A 79 -9.67 9.33 9.26
N LEU A 80 -8.64 10.04 8.82
CA LEU A 80 -8.08 11.18 9.55
C LEU A 80 -9.01 12.40 9.52
N GLN A 81 -9.92 12.47 8.54
CA GLN A 81 -10.76 13.64 8.30
C GLN A 81 -11.78 13.90 9.43
N ASN A 82 -12.21 12.85 10.14
CA ASN A 82 -13.20 12.92 11.22
C ASN A 82 -12.71 12.24 12.52
N LEU A 83 -11.45 12.45 12.89
CA LEU A 83 -10.97 11.99 14.18
C LEU A 83 -11.66 12.79 15.30
N PRO A 84 -12.18 12.13 16.35
CA PRO A 84 -12.77 12.81 17.50
C PRO A 84 -11.74 13.58 18.34
N VAL A 85 -10.46 13.47 17.98
CA VAL A 85 -9.34 14.09 18.70
C VAL A 85 -8.39 14.75 17.70
N THR A 86 -8.03 15.99 18.00
CA THR A 86 -7.12 16.81 17.20
C THR A 86 -5.66 16.53 17.58
N LYS A 87 -4.72 16.69 16.64
CA LYS A 87 -3.27 16.61 16.91
C LYS A 87 -2.83 17.44 18.14
N LYS A 88 -3.43 18.62 18.35
CA LYS A 88 -3.14 19.50 19.49
C LYS A 88 -3.60 18.89 20.82
N GLU A 89 -4.74 18.20 20.84
CA GLU A 89 -5.25 17.52 22.03
C GLU A 89 -4.38 16.32 22.38
N LEU A 90 -4.06 15.48 21.39
CA LEU A 90 -3.11 14.37 21.58
C LEU A 90 -1.78 14.85 22.14
N LYS A 91 -1.19 15.93 21.59
CA LYS A 91 0.07 16.46 22.11
C LYS A 91 -0.03 16.92 23.57
N ARG A 92 -1.14 17.55 23.97
CA ARG A 92 -1.33 17.99 25.35
C ARG A 92 -1.43 16.80 26.31
N GLU A 93 -2.21 15.78 25.94
CA GLU A 93 -2.38 14.59 26.79
C GLU A 93 -1.11 13.73 26.84
N LEU A 94 -0.36 13.64 25.74
CA LEU A 94 0.96 12.98 25.69
C LEU A 94 1.99 13.59 26.64
N ILE A 95 1.95 14.91 26.86
CA ILE A 95 2.86 15.61 27.78
C ILE A 95 2.39 15.47 29.23
N ARG A 96 1.08 15.34 29.46
CA ARG A 96 0.51 15.15 30.79
C ARG A 96 0.72 13.74 31.31
N ASP A 97 0.80 12.77 30.40
CA ASP A 97 1.07 11.38 30.72
C ASP A 97 2.50 11.19 31.23
N GLU A 98 2.63 10.58 32.41
CA GLU A 98 3.90 10.47 33.13
C GLU A 98 4.91 9.55 32.42
N GLU A 99 4.44 8.49 31.76
CA GLU A 99 5.33 7.56 31.04
C GLU A 99 5.66 8.12 29.65
N LEU A 100 4.66 8.60 28.92
CA LEU A 100 4.87 9.08 27.56
C LEU A 100 5.68 10.38 27.50
N SER A 101 5.60 11.25 28.52
CA SER A 101 6.48 12.42 28.63
C SER A 101 7.95 12.02 28.78
N LYS A 102 8.26 10.92 29.47
CA LYS A 102 9.64 10.42 29.61
C LYS A 102 10.13 9.91 28.25
N VAL A 103 9.31 9.13 27.54
CA VAL A 103 9.62 8.63 26.18
C VAL A 103 9.89 9.78 25.21
N MET A 104 9.04 10.81 25.22
CA MET A 104 9.23 12.02 24.40
C MET A 104 10.56 12.71 24.68
N ALA A 105 10.92 12.86 25.96
CA ALA A 105 12.20 13.48 26.34
C ALA A 105 13.41 12.65 25.86
N TYR A 106 13.32 11.32 25.87
CA TYR A 106 14.37 10.45 25.32
C TYR A 106 14.45 10.52 23.80
N MET A 107 13.32 10.62 23.10
CA MET A 107 13.30 10.76 21.64
C MET A 107 13.84 12.11 21.15
N GLU A 108 13.66 13.18 21.94
CA GLU A 108 14.16 14.52 21.58
C GLU A 108 15.62 14.77 21.97
N ARG A 109 16.15 14.04 22.96
CA ARG A 109 17.53 14.17 23.45
C ARG A 109 18.48 13.06 22.97
N GLY A 110 17.95 12.02 22.35
CA GLY A 110 18.70 10.88 21.79
C GLY A 110 19.23 11.14 20.39
#